data_AF-A0A357LJ75-F1
#
_entry.id   AF-A0A357LJ75-F1
#
_cell.length_a   1.000
_cell.length_b   1.000
_cell.length_c   1.000
_cell.angle_alpha   90.00
_cell.angle_beta   90.00
_cell.angle_gamma   90.00
#
_symmetry.space_group_name_H-M   'P 1'
#
loop_
_entity.id
_entity.type
_entity.pdbx_description
1 polymer ?
#
loop_
_entity_poly.entity_id
_entity_poly.type
_entity_poly.pdbx_seq_one_letter_code
_entity_poly.pdbx_strand_id
1 'polypeptide(L)' 'KAANTKIFVSGMSAKARGYDETLLDGYNASFAMPDVLLACSLEADTVLCY' A
#
# COMPACT_ATOMS: atom_id res chain seq x y z
N LYS A 1 9.06 -7.67 -6.93
CA LYS A 1 9.70 -8.96 -6.58
C LYS A 1 11.20 -8.84 -6.36
N ALA A 2 11.97 -8.20 -7.26
CA ALA A 2 13.44 -8.19 -7.20
C ALA A 2 14.06 -7.54 -5.95
N ALA A 3 13.44 -6.48 -5.41
CA ALA A 3 13.98 -5.75 -4.25
C ALA A 3 13.44 -6.21 -2.88
N ASN A 4 12.59 -7.24 -2.84
CA ASN A 4 11.90 -7.72 -1.62
C ASN A 4 11.20 -6.63 -0.77
N THR A 5 10.87 -5.49 -1.37
CA THR A 5 10.20 -4.37 -0.70
C THR A 5 8.74 -4.71 -0.45
N LYS A 6 8.26 -4.49 0.78
CA LYS A 6 6.85 -4.59 1.12
C LYS A 6 6.11 -3.34 0.70
N ILE A 7 5.03 -3.49 -0.07
CA ILE A 7 4.24 -2.37 -0.58
C ILE A 7 2.87 -2.39 0.09
N PHE A 8 2.47 -1.26 0.66
CA PHE A 8 1.11 -1.05 1.14
C PHE A 8 0.33 -0.20 0.16
N VAL A 9 -0.87 -0.64 -0.19
CA VAL A 9 -1.78 0.06 -1.10
C VAL A 9 -3.04 0.41 -0.33
N SER A 10 -3.56 1.63 -0.48
CA SER A 10 -4.80 2.02 0.20
C SER A 10 -6.00 1.19 -0.29
N GLY A 11 -6.52 0.31 0.56
CA GLY A 11 -7.69 -0.53 0.25
C GLY A 11 -8.95 0.32 0.01
N MET A 12 -9.11 1.39 0.78
CA MET A 12 -10.22 2.35 0.61
C MET A 12 -10.18 3.04 -0.75
N SER A 13 -8.98 3.47 -1.18
CA SER A 13 -8.81 4.13 -2.49
C SER A 13 -9.03 3.17 -3.65
N ALA A 14 -8.60 1.91 -3.51
CA ALA A 14 -8.78 0.87 -4.50
C ALA A 14 -10.27 0.51 -4.65
N LYS A 15 -10.95 0.27 -3.53
CA LYS A 15 -12.39 -0.03 -3.49
C LYS A 15 -13.24 1.10 -4.10
N ALA A 16 -12.92 2.36 -3.79
CA ALA A 16 -13.62 3.52 -4.35
C ALA A 16 -13.51 3.62 -5.88
N ARG A 17 -12.50 2.97 -6.48
CA ARG A 17 -12.28 2.88 -7.93
C ARG A 17 -12.78 1.56 -8.54
N GLY A 18 -13.41 0.69 -7.74
CA GLY A 18 -13.94 -0.59 -8.19
C GLY A 18 -12.91 -1.72 -8.29
N TYR A 19 -11.73 -1.57 -7.69
CA TYR A 19 -10.74 -2.65 -7.62
C TYR A 19 -11.04 -3.61 -6.46
N ASP A 20 -10.68 -4.88 -6.67
CA ASP A 20 -10.78 -5.95 -5.68
C ASP A 20 -9.39 -6.53 -5.33
N GLU A 21 -9.37 -7.60 -4.54
CA GLU A 21 -8.16 -8.26 -4.05
C GLU A 21 -7.28 -8.81 -5.18
N THR A 22 -7.85 -9.14 -6.34
CA THR A 22 -7.11 -9.70 -7.47
C THR A 22 -6.13 -8.71 -8.10
N LEU A 23 -6.31 -7.40 -7.85
CA LEU A 23 -5.41 -6.35 -8.36
C LEU A 23 -3.95 -6.57 -7.94
N LEU A 24 -3.74 -7.13 -6.74
CA LEU A 24 -2.42 -7.32 -6.16
C LEU A 24 -1.87 -8.74 -6.37
N ASP A 25 -2.56 -9.58 -7.13
CA ASP A 25 -2.13 -10.96 -7.40
C ASP A 25 -0.74 -11.00 -8.03
N GLY A 26 0.15 -11.76 -7.38
CA GLY A 26 1.53 -11.90 -7.82
C GLY A 26 2.44 -10.72 -7.48
N TYR A 27 2.00 -9.69 -6.75
CA TYR A 27 2.85 -8.62 -6.24
C TYR A 27 3.24 -8.85 -4.77
N ASN A 28 4.40 -8.32 -4.35
CA ASN A 28 4.74 -8.26 -2.91
C ASN A 28 4.06 -7.05 -2.26
N ALA A 29 2.74 -7.00 -2.39
CA ALA A 29 1.93 -5.87 -1.99
C ALA A 29 0.66 -6.36 -1.29
N SER A 30 0.15 -5.57 -0.36
CA SER A 30 -1.12 -5.84 0.31
C SER A 30 -1.94 -4.57 0.47
N PHE A 31 -3.26 -4.70 0.39
CA PHE A 31 -4.13 -3.61 0.79
C PHE A 31 -4.00 -3.34 2.28
N ALA A 32 -4.02 -2.06 2.63
CA ALA A 32 -3.91 -1.57 3.99
C ALA A 32 -4.99 -0.53 4.26
N MET A 33 -5.41 -0.48 5.53
CA MET A 33 -6.31 0.54 6.04
C MET A 33 -5.55 1.86 6.30
N PRO A 34 -6.26 3.00 6.37
CA PRO A 34 -5.61 4.32 6.50
C PRO A 34 -4.70 4.47 7.73
N ASP A 35 -5.02 3.80 8.84
CA ASP A 35 -4.23 3.77 10.07
C ASP A 35 -2.82 3.18 9.85
N VAL A 36 -2.71 2.09 9.09
CA VAL A 36 -1.41 1.48 8.74
C VAL A 36 -0.57 2.43 7.90
N LEU A 37 -1.19 3.10 6.92
CA LEU A 37 -0.47 4.06 6.06
C LEU A 37 0.03 5.28 6.85
N LEU A 38 -0.78 5.77 7.79
CA LEU A 38 -0.40 6.85 8.70
C LEU A 38 0.76 6.42 9.61
N ALA A 39 0.70 5.22 10.19
CA ALA A 39 1.80 4.70 11.01
C ALA A 39 3.11 4.62 10.21
N CYS A 40 3.09 4.07 8.99
CA CYS A 40 4.27 4.03 8.13
C CYS A 40 4.83 5.43 7.83
N SER A 41 3.97 6.42 7.61
CA SER A 41 4.41 7.80 7.36
C SER A 41 5.00 8.48 8.59
N LEU A 42 4.53 8.14 9.79
CA LEU A 42 5.03 8.69 11.04
C LEU A 42 6.35 8.03 11.47
N GLU A 43 6.52 6.75 11.18
CA GLU A 43 7.72 5.97 11.49
C GLU A 43 8.86 6.23 10.50
N ALA A 44 8.57 6.67 9.27
CA ALA A 44 9.58 6.93 8.26
C ALA A 44 10.42 8.17 8.60
N ASP A 45 11.74 8.04 8.50
CA ASP A 45 12.66 9.19 8.63
C ASP A 45 12.49 10.23 7.50
N THR A 46 12.02 9.77 6.33
CA THR A 46 11.82 10.62 5.15
C THR A 46 10.68 10.10 4.31
N VAL A 47 9.81 11.01 3.86
CA VAL A 47 8.69 10.70 2.96
C VAL A 47 8.98 11.32 1.60
N LEU A 48 8.91 10.51 0.55
CA LEU A 48 9.02 10.94 -0.85
C LEU A 48 7.61 10.97 -1.47
N CYS A 49 7.19 12.14 -1.96
CA CYS A 49 5.90 12.34 -2.61
C CYS A 49 6.10 12.66 -4.09
N TYR A 50 5.26 12.08 -4.96
CA TYR A 50 5.27 12.26 -6.41
C TYR A 50 3.86 12.44 -6.99
#